data_AF-A0A2W4L1Z7-F1
#
_entry.id   AF-A0A2W4L1Z7-F1
#
_cell.length_a   1.000
_cell.length_b   1.000
_cell.length_c   1.000
_cell.angle_alpha   90.00
_cell.angle_beta   90.00
_cell.angle_gamma   90.00
#
_symmetry.space_group_name_H-M   'P 1'
#
loop_
_entity.id
_entity.type
_entity.pdbx_description
1 polymer ?
#
loop_
_entity_poly.entity_id
_entity_poly.type
_entity_poly.pdbx_seq_one_letter_code
_entity_poly.pdbx_strand_id
1 'polypeptide(L)'
;MPSSSPYSDLDRPPLDARGLQRALITPEGLWTRLEVRPETGSTNADVAAAARAGEPEGLVVAAEWQSAGRGRLGRGWSSPPRAGIAVSVLLRPGVPVPGRGWPAVAPTGYGWL
;
A
#
# COMPACT_ATOMS: atom_id res chain seq x y z
N MET A 1 38.26 -4.67 -6.03
CA MET A 1 37.23 -3.62 -5.96
C MET A 1 35.91 -4.26 -6.36
N PRO A 2 34.97 -4.55 -5.45
CA PRO A 2 33.71 -5.14 -5.85
C PRO A 2 32.83 -4.05 -6.49
N SER A 3 32.19 -4.42 -7.59
CA SER A 3 31.32 -3.62 -8.43
C SER A 3 30.20 -2.94 -7.64
N SER A 4 30.08 -1.61 -7.75
CA SER A 4 29.03 -0.80 -7.14
C SER A 4 27.78 -0.79 -8.03
N SER A 5 27.08 -1.92 -8.11
CA SER A 5 25.70 -1.88 -8.59
C SER A 5 24.80 -1.37 -7.46
N PRO A 6 23.94 -0.37 -7.70
CA PRO A 6 22.99 0.13 -6.69
C PRO A 6 21.97 -0.93 -6.24
N TYR A 7 22.00 -2.13 -6.84
CA TYR A 7 21.17 -3.28 -6.51
C TYR A 7 21.88 -4.37 -5.69
N SER A 8 23.10 -4.13 -5.20
CA SER A 8 23.93 -5.16 -4.54
C SER A 8 23.87 -5.21 -3.03
N ASP A 9 23.17 -4.28 -2.38
CA ASP A 9 23.00 -4.33 -0.93
C ASP A 9 21.81 -5.25 -0.57
N LEU A 10 22.13 -6.53 -0.28
CA LEU A 10 21.17 -7.59 0.03
C LEU A 10 20.75 -7.61 1.51
N ASP A 11 21.28 -6.72 2.35
CA ASP A 11 20.94 -6.70 3.79
C ASP A 11 19.46 -6.30 4.03
N ARG A 12 18.80 -5.79 2.97
CA ARG A 12 17.36 -5.47 2.87
C ARG A 12 16.86 -4.84 4.17
N PRO A 13 17.35 -3.65 4.56
CA PRO A 13 16.95 -3.03 5.80
C PRO A 13 15.43 -2.84 5.87
N PRO A 14 14.83 -2.86 7.08
CA PRO A 14 13.40 -2.60 7.23
C PRO A 14 13.06 -1.16 6.79
N LEU A 15 11.80 -0.95 6.44
CA LEU A 15 11.19 0.34 6.19
C LEU A 15 11.38 1.25 7.43
N ASP A 16 11.95 2.43 7.20
CA ASP A 16 12.02 3.47 8.23
C ASP A 16 10.63 4.10 8.41
N ALA A 17 9.83 3.52 9.32
CA ALA A 17 8.48 3.98 9.61
C ALA A 17 8.44 5.46 10.02
N ARG A 18 9.44 5.95 10.77
CA ARG A 18 9.50 7.36 11.21
C ARG A 18 9.87 8.28 10.07
N GLY A 19 10.84 7.89 9.23
CA GLY A 19 11.18 8.61 8.01
C GLY A 19 9.99 8.74 7.07
N LEU A 20 9.29 7.63 6.84
CA LEU A 20 8.10 7.60 5.99
C LEU A 20 6.95 8.42 6.56
N GLN A 21 6.68 8.35 7.87
CA GLN A 21 5.63 9.15 8.49
C GLN A 21 5.90 10.65 8.34
N ARG A 22 7.15 11.10 8.55
CA ARG A 22 7.54 12.50 8.35
C ARG A 22 7.42 12.95 6.89
N ALA A 23 7.73 12.05 5.95
CA ALA A 23 7.70 12.37 4.53
C ALA A 23 6.29 12.37 3.93
N LEU A 24 5.41 11.47 4.40
CA LEU A 24 4.10 11.24 3.79
C LEU A 24 2.96 11.98 4.49
N ILE A 25 3.02 12.15 5.82
CA ILE A 25 1.95 12.78 6.59
C ILE A 25 2.28 14.26 6.76
N THR A 26 1.68 15.09 5.90
CA THR A 26 1.87 16.54 5.87
C THR A 26 0.52 17.25 6.04
N PRO A 27 0.48 18.51 6.53
CA PRO A 27 -0.79 19.18 6.85
C PRO A 27 -1.74 19.32 5.66
N GLU A 28 -1.20 19.53 4.45
CA GLU A 28 -1.96 19.63 3.19
C GLU A 28 -1.89 18.34 2.34
N GLY A 29 -1.37 17.27 2.92
CA GLY A 29 -1.15 15.99 2.25
C GLY A 29 -2.41 15.14 2.14
N LEU A 30 -2.44 14.29 1.12
CA LEU A 30 -3.51 13.29 0.94
C LEU A 30 -3.46 12.19 2.01
N TRP A 31 -2.27 11.87 2.50
CA TRP A 31 -2.06 10.78 3.46
C TRP A 31 -2.22 11.29 4.88
N THR A 32 -3.18 10.71 5.59
CA THR A 32 -3.57 11.12 6.94
C THR A 32 -3.03 10.17 8.00
N ARG A 33 -2.74 8.91 7.62
CA ARG A 33 -2.24 7.87 8.52
C ARG A 33 -1.38 6.86 7.78
N LEU A 34 -0.25 6.48 8.37
CA LEU A 34 0.63 5.42 7.88
C LEU A 34 0.77 4.33 8.93
N GLU A 35 0.58 3.08 8.52
CA GLU A 35 0.90 1.90 9.30
C GLU A 35 1.96 1.07 8.59
N VAL A 36 3.13 0.90 9.23
CA VAL A 36 4.17 -0.02 8.76
C VAL A 36 4.16 -1.25 9.65
N ARG A 37 3.91 -2.41 9.05
CA ARG A 37 3.79 -3.69 9.76
C ARG A 37 4.95 -4.62 9.39
N PRO A 38 5.53 -5.36 10.35
CA PRO A 38 6.52 -6.38 10.03
C PRO A 38 5.90 -7.54 9.22
N GLU A 39 4.62 -7.84 9.46
CA GLU A 39 3.89 -8.89 8.78
C GLU A 39 2.39 -8.56 8.72
N THR A 40 1.72 -9.01 7.66
CA THR A 40 0.26 -9.10 7.60
C THR A 40 -0.16 -10.28 6.72
N GLY A 41 -1.42 -10.70 6.80
CA GLY A 41 -2.01 -11.56 5.78
C GLY A 41 -2.02 -10.84 4.42
N SER A 42 -2.61 -9.65 4.35
CA SER A 42 -2.57 -8.82 3.15
C SER A 42 -2.84 -7.35 3.44
N THR A 43 -1.96 -6.45 3.01
CA THR A 43 -2.14 -4.99 3.16
C THR A 43 -3.46 -4.53 2.53
N ASN A 44 -3.86 -5.16 1.43
CA ASN A 44 -5.12 -4.84 0.75
C ASN A 44 -6.34 -5.34 1.55
N ALA A 45 -6.23 -6.49 2.23
CA ALA A 45 -7.29 -6.97 3.10
C ALA A 45 -7.44 -6.08 4.34
N ASP A 46 -6.32 -5.60 4.89
CA ASP A 46 -6.28 -4.67 6.01
C ASP A 46 -6.96 -3.34 5.66
N VAL A 47 -6.58 -2.72 4.53
CA VAL A 47 -7.20 -1.48 4.06
C VAL A 47 -8.68 -1.67 3.75
N ALA A 48 -9.06 -2.79 3.12
CA ALA A 48 -10.47 -3.07 2.85
C ALA A 48 -11.28 -3.29 4.15
N ALA A 49 -10.68 -3.87 5.20
CA ALA A 49 -11.33 -3.99 6.51
C ALA A 49 -11.51 -2.62 7.17
N ALA A 50 -10.47 -1.78 7.18
CA ALA A 50 -10.54 -0.42 7.70
C ALA A 50 -11.60 0.42 6.96
N ALA A 51 -11.65 0.32 5.63
CA ALA A 51 -12.64 1.01 4.82
C ALA A 51 -14.08 0.56 5.12
N ARG A 52 -14.32 -0.73 5.43
CA ARG A 52 -15.62 -1.24 5.89
C ARG A 52 -15.97 -0.74 7.30
N ALA A 53 -14.98 -0.55 8.15
CA ALA A 53 -15.14 0.01 9.49
C ALA A 53 -15.35 1.53 9.50
N GLY A 54 -15.30 2.19 8.33
CA GLY A 54 -15.55 3.63 8.21
C GLY A 54 -14.31 4.50 8.24
N GLU A 55 -13.10 3.94 8.11
CA GLU A 55 -11.86 4.71 8.03
C GLU A 55 -11.93 5.74 6.87
N PRO A 56 -11.54 7.01 7.11
CA PRO A 56 -11.53 8.05 6.08
C PRO A 56 -10.49 7.78 4.98
N GLU A 57 -10.57 8.55 3.89
CA GLU A 57 -9.52 8.58 2.86
C GLU A 57 -8.15 8.96 3.47
N GLY A 58 -7.08 8.40 2.90
CA GLY A 58 -5.71 8.77 3.26
C GLY A 58 -4.97 7.76 4.15
N LEU A 59 -5.60 6.64 4.54
CA LEU A 59 -4.90 5.53 5.19
C LEU A 59 -3.91 4.86 4.22
N VAL A 60 -2.68 4.67 4.65
CA VAL A 60 -1.63 3.89 3.98
C VAL A 60 -1.21 2.73 4.89
N VAL A 61 -1.25 1.51 4.36
CA VAL A 61 -0.73 0.31 5.05
C VAL A 61 0.41 -0.26 4.22
N ALA A 62 1.58 -0.37 4.83
CA ALA A 62 2.75 -1.05 4.25
C ALA A 62 3.15 -2.24 5.12
N ALA A 63 3.70 -3.28 4.49
CA ALA A 63 4.21 -4.45 5.20
C ALA A 63 5.55 -4.94 4.64
N GLU A 64 6.43 -5.42 5.52
CA GLU A 64 7.69 -6.06 5.12
C GLU A 64 7.48 -7.44 4.50
N TRP A 65 6.38 -8.11 4.88
CA TRP A 65 6.00 -9.42 4.39
C TRP A 65 4.49 -9.63 4.42
N GLN A 66 3.99 -10.38 3.42
CA GLN A 66 2.60 -10.82 3.33
C GLN A 66 2.52 -12.35 3.32
N SER A 67 1.85 -12.94 4.31
CA SER A 67 1.66 -14.40 4.40
C SER A 67 0.52 -14.92 3.52
N ALA A 68 -0.44 -14.05 3.15
CA ALA A 68 -1.60 -14.39 2.33
C ALA A 68 -1.87 -13.31 1.26
N GLY A 69 -0.81 -12.87 0.58
CA GLY A 69 -0.90 -11.89 -0.51
C GLY A 69 -1.84 -12.35 -1.62
N ARG A 70 -2.63 -11.42 -2.16
CA ARG A 70 -3.61 -11.69 -3.22
C ARG A 70 -3.30 -10.85 -4.44
N GLY A 71 -3.06 -11.53 -5.55
CA GLY A 71 -2.98 -10.94 -6.88
C GLY A 71 -4.32 -10.95 -7.61
N ARG A 72 -4.31 -10.50 -8.86
CA ARG A 72 -5.51 -10.43 -9.71
C ARG A 72 -6.07 -11.81 -10.02
N LEU A 73 -7.38 -11.87 -10.27
CA LEU A 73 -8.11 -13.09 -10.66
C LEU A 73 -7.94 -14.24 -9.64
N GLY A 74 -7.86 -13.89 -8.35
CA GLY A 74 -7.74 -14.86 -7.27
C GLY A 74 -6.39 -15.56 -7.15
N ARG A 75 -5.37 -15.13 -7.92
CA ARG A 75 -4.02 -15.69 -7.82
C ARG A 75 -3.37 -15.29 -6.51
N GLY A 76 -2.56 -16.18 -5.93
CA GLY A 76 -1.69 -15.82 -4.82
C GLY A 76 -0.63 -14.81 -5.25
N TRP A 77 -0.27 -13.92 -4.34
CA TRP A 77 0.90 -13.05 -4.45
C TRP A 77 1.86 -13.37 -3.32
N SER A 78 3.14 -13.54 -3.64
CA SER A 78 4.18 -13.84 -2.66
C SER A 78 5.45 -13.08 -3.01
N SER A 79 6.14 -12.60 -1.98
CA SER A 79 7.45 -11.97 -2.06
C SER A 79 8.24 -12.39 -0.84
N PRO A 80 9.55 -12.72 -0.97
CA PRO A 80 10.40 -12.88 0.20
C PRO A 80 10.38 -11.60 1.05
N PRO A 81 10.52 -11.71 2.39
CA PRO A 81 10.56 -10.54 3.26
C PRO A 81 11.57 -9.50 2.77
N ARG A 82 11.12 -8.24 2.72
CA ARG A 82 11.93 -7.07 2.35
C ARG A 82 12.51 -7.10 0.92
N ALA A 83 12.03 -8.00 0.05
CA ALA A 83 12.44 -8.10 -1.35
C ALA A 83 11.61 -7.22 -2.29
N GLY A 84 10.56 -6.58 -1.77
CA GLY A 84 9.68 -5.67 -2.47
C GLY A 84 8.82 -4.90 -1.48
N ILE A 85 8.10 -3.88 -1.96
CA ILE A 85 7.24 -3.05 -1.12
C ILE A 85 5.80 -3.53 -1.29
N ALA A 86 5.24 -4.12 -0.24
CA ALA A 86 3.81 -4.37 -0.14
C ALA A 86 3.13 -3.15 0.47
N VAL A 87 2.31 -2.46 -0.32
CA VAL A 87 1.60 -1.25 0.12
C VAL A 87 0.18 -1.21 -0.43
N SER A 88 -0.74 -0.69 0.36
CA SER A 88 -2.12 -0.44 -0.04
C SER A 88 -2.59 0.88 0.54
N VAL A 89 -3.42 1.61 -0.21
CA VAL A 89 -3.91 2.94 0.17
C VAL A 89 -5.43 2.98 0.10
N LEU A 90 -6.05 3.70 1.05
CA LEU A 90 -7.49 3.92 1.08
C LEU A 90 -7.81 5.22 0.37
N LEU A 91 -8.48 5.11 -0.78
CA LEU A 91 -9.01 6.22 -1.54
C LEU A 91 -10.54 6.12 -1.65
N ARG A 92 -11.20 7.27 -1.71
CA ARG A 92 -12.65 7.45 -1.87
C ARG A 92 -12.90 8.40 -3.04
N PRO A 93 -12.58 8.00 -4.29
CA PRO A 93 -12.78 8.84 -5.46
C PRO A 93 -14.26 9.20 -5.62
N GLY A 94 -14.58 10.49 -5.45
CA GLY A 94 -15.96 10.99 -5.40
C GLY A 94 -16.54 11.50 -6.72
N VAL A 95 -15.76 11.54 -7.81
CA VAL A 95 -16.21 12.11 -9.08
C VAL A 95 -15.52 11.45 -10.28
N PRO A 96 -16.23 11.23 -11.41
CA PRO A 96 -15.58 10.91 -12.68
C PRO A 96 -14.52 11.96 -13.02
N VAL A 97 -13.40 11.54 -13.61
CA VAL A 97 -12.40 12.46 -14.18
C VAL A 97 -12.68 12.59 -15.68
N PRO A 98 -13.26 13.71 -16.17
CA PRO A 98 -13.51 13.89 -17.59
C PRO A 98 -12.19 13.83 -18.38
N GLY A 99 -12.18 13.12 -19.50
CA GLY A 99 -11.01 13.01 -20.39
C GLY A 99 -10.13 11.76 -20.22
N ARG A 100 -10.26 11.00 -19.13
CA ARG A 100 -9.51 9.73 -18.91
C ARG A 100 -10.32 8.46 -19.18
N GLY A 101 -11.62 8.59 -19.44
CA GLY A 101 -12.53 7.45 -19.68
C GLY A 101 -12.73 6.54 -18.46
N TRP A 102 -12.32 6.98 -17.26
CA TRP A 102 -12.50 6.21 -16.03
C TRP A 102 -13.90 6.45 -15.47
N PRO A 103 -14.74 5.40 -15.32
CA PRO A 103 -16.04 5.56 -14.71
C PRO A 103 -15.88 5.99 -13.25
N ALA A 104 -16.89 6.66 -12.69
CA ALA A 104 -16.98 6.81 -11.25
C ALA A 104 -16.91 5.43 -10.61
N VAL A 105 -15.98 5.24 -9.67
CA VAL A 105 -15.93 4.02 -8.87
C VAL A 105 -17.12 4.10 -7.91
N ALA A 106 -18.20 3.39 -8.25
CA ALA A 106 -19.33 3.28 -7.34
C ALA A 106 -18.83 2.70 -6.01
N PRO A 107 -19.24 3.24 -4.84
CA PRO A 107 -18.80 2.76 -3.52
C PRO A 107 -19.25 1.33 -3.19
N THR A 108 -19.83 0.60 -4.15
CA THR A 108 -20.35 -0.76 -4.02
C THR A 108 -19.27 -1.85 -4.14
N GLY A 109 -18.01 -1.49 -4.39
CA GLY A 109 -16.91 -2.46 -4.40
C GLY A 109 -15.54 -1.84 -4.14
N TYR A 110 -14.76 -2.48 -3.25
CA TYR A 110 -13.33 -2.22 -3.12
C TYR A 110 -12.63 -2.77 -4.37
N GLY A 111 -12.47 -1.91 -5.38
CA GLY A 111 -11.85 -2.24 -6.64
C GLY A 111 -10.37 -2.55 -6.48
N TRP A 112 -9.92 -3.62 -7.11
CA TRP A 112 -8.53 -4.03 -7.25
C TRP A 112 -7.95 -3.29 -8.46
N LEU A 113 -6.96 -2.43 -8.23
CA LEU A 113 -6.01 -2.01 -9.26
C LEU A 113 -4.70 -2.77 -9.06
#